data_AF-A0A1C7WF95-F1
#
_entry.id   AF-A0A1C7WF95-F1
#
_cell.length_a   1.000
_cell.length_b   1.000
_cell.length_c   1.000
_cell.angle_alpha   90.00
_cell.angle_beta   90.00
_cell.angle_gamma   90.00
#
_symmetry.space_group_name_H-M   'P 1'
#
loop_
_entity.id
_entity.type
_entity.pdbx_description
1 polymer ?
#
loop_
_entity_poly.entity_id
_entity_poly.type
_entity_poly.pdbx_seq_one_letter_code
_entity_poly.pdbx_strand_id
1 'polypeptide(L)'
;MAMQLVPEKVEFRISTTDLEAVYTESSGVKLRLDAQRIDDVKSEVYREVELTFFVVAELRCITLNFFDNHYDSVEIKGYIDNEMAFWEENGYHPNPQFYQVVNSDILGNKNKLFDPNDRLDLKHYLIIGNDSYLEIIASTYEVRYL
;
A
#
# COMPACT_ATOMS: atom_id res chain seq x y z
N MET A 1 -11.99 17.04 3.59
CA MET A 1 -11.92 16.50 2.21
C MET A 1 -11.66 15.00 2.36
N ALA A 2 -12.35 14.14 1.63
CA ALA A 2 -12.13 12.68 1.75
C ALA A 2 -10.76 12.30 1.21
N MET A 3 -10.08 11.35 1.86
CA MET A 3 -8.82 10.78 1.40
C MET A 3 -9.07 9.96 0.13
N GLN A 4 -8.36 10.30 -0.95
CA GLN A 4 -8.51 9.65 -2.25
C GLN A 4 -7.41 8.60 -2.44
N LEU A 5 -7.84 7.34 -2.55
CA LEU A 5 -6.96 6.19 -2.71
C LEU A 5 -6.99 5.72 -4.16
N VAL A 6 -5.81 5.59 -4.78
CA VAL A 6 -5.65 4.94 -6.08
C VAL A 6 -5.01 3.58 -5.85
N PRO A 7 -5.66 2.47 -6.25
CA PRO A 7 -5.08 1.13 -6.14
C PRO A 7 -3.77 0.99 -6.90
N GLU A 8 -2.74 0.44 -6.25
CA GLU A 8 -1.53 0.04 -6.93
C GLU A 8 -1.79 -1.18 -7.83
N LYS A 9 -1.19 -1.21 -9.02
CA LYS A 9 -1.42 -2.29 -9.99
C LYS A 9 -0.55 -3.51 -9.68
N VAL A 10 -0.92 -4.24 -8.64
CA VAL A 10 -0.23 -5.45 -8.19
C VAL A 10 -1.05 -6.72 -8.47
N GLU A 11 -0.35 -7.82 -8.78
CA GLU A 11 -0.97 -9.11 -9.12
C GLU A 11 -1.48 -9.91 -7.91
N PHE A 12 -1.56 -9.28 -6.74
CA PHE A 12 -2.00 -9.87 -5.48
C PHE A 12 -2.94 -8.93 -4.73
N ARG A 13 -3.69 -9.47 -3.78
CA ARG A 13 -4.32 -8.68 -2.72
C ARG A 13 -3.61 -8.96 -1.40
N ILE A 14 -3.35 -7.92 -0.64
CA ILE A 14 -2.84 -8.05 0.72
C ILE A 14 -3.97 -8.64 1.57
N SER A 15 -3.61 -9.65 2.35
CA SER A 15 -4.51 -10.32 3.29
C SER A 15 -3.71 -10.64 4.55
N THR A 16 -3.14 -9.60 5.16
CA THR A 16 -2.20 -9.75 6.27
C THR A 16 -2.91 -10.19 7.54
N THR A 17 -2.59 -11.39 8.00
CA THR A 17 -2.66 -11.74 9.43
C THR A 17 -1.42 -11.28 10.19
N ASP A 18 -0.28 -11.19 9.51
CA ASP A 18 0.98 -10.70 10.05
C ASP A 18 1.63 -9.66 9.12
N LEU A 19 2.35 -8.70 9.71
CA LEU A 19 3.00 -7.60 9.01
C LEU A 19 4.34 -7.29 9.69
N GLU A 20 5.45 -7.49 8.96
CA GLU A 20 6.79 -7.12 9.41
C GLU A 20 7.26 -5.88 8.65
N ALA A 21 7.81 -4.90 9.36
CA ALA A 21 8.44 -3.71 8.78
C ALA A 21 9.87 -3.54 9.29
N VAL A 22 10.83 -3.52 8.37
CA VAL A 22 12.26 -3.35 8.67
C VAL A 22 12.79 -2.13 7.94
N TYR A 23 13.36 -1.17 8.68
CA TYR A 23 14.08 -0.04 8.10
C TYR A 23 15.59 -0.24 8.25
N THR A 24 16.33 0.07 7.19
CA THR A 24 17.78 0.21 7.21
C THR A 24 18.20 1.41 6.36
N GLU A 25 19.19 2.18 6.81
CA GLU A 25 19.69 3.31 6.01
C GLU A 25 20.22 2.88 4.64
N SER A 26 20.76 1.66 4.53
CA SER A 26 21.35 1.14 3.29
C SER A 26 20.33 0.62 2.28
N SER A 27 19.16 0.15 2.75
CA SER A 27 18.18 -0.56 1.89
C SER A 27 16.77 0.01 1.95
N GLY A 28 16.55 1.13 2.65
CA GLY A 28 15.23 1.73 2.82
C GLY A 28 14.32 0.90 3.73
N VAL A 29 13.04 0.81 3.38
CA VAL A 29 12.04 0.04 4.14
C VAL A 29 11.71 -1.25 3.40
N LYS A 30 11.76 -2.37 4.11
CA LYS A 30 11.25 -3.66 3.65
C LYS A 30 10.03 -4.04 4.45
N LEU A 31 8.98 -4.45 3.77
CA LEU A 31 7.79 -5.00 4.37
C LEU A 31 7.63 -6.45 3.96
N ARG A 32 7.29 -7.32 4.92
CA ARG A 32 6.82 -8.67 4.61
C ARG A 32 5.37 -8.81 5.04
N LEU A 33 4.58 -9.33 4.12
CA LEU A 33 3.13 -9.28 4.18
C LEU A 33 2.57 -10.59 3.62
N ASP A 34 1.51 -11.11 4.24
CA ASP A 34 0.73 -12.18 3.62
C ASP A 34 -0.17 -11.61 2.52
N ALA A 35 -0.14 -12.25 1.36
CA ALA A 35 -0.94 -11.89 0.21
C ALA A 35 -1.48 -13.13 -0.51
N GLN A 36 -2.48 -12.91 -1.37
CA GLN A 36 -3.05 -13.94 -2.23
C GLN A 36 -3.02 -13.46 -3.67
N ARG A 37 -2.59 -14.34 -4.59
CA ARG A 37 -2.86 -14.20 -6.02
C ARG A 37 -4.21 -14.83 -6.37
N ILE A 38 -4.62 -14.66 -7.62
CA ILE A 38 -5.94 -15.09 -8.08
C ILE A 38 -6.19 -16.60 -7.90
N ASP A 39 -5.17 -17.42 -8.13
CA ASP A 39 -5.23 -18.88 -7.94
C ASP A 39 -5.18 -19.26 -6.46
N ASP A 40 -4.56 -18.43 -5.62
CA ASP A 40 -4.44 -18.65 -4.18
C ASP A 40 -5.78 -18.38 -3.49
N VAL A 41 -6.55 -17.40 -3.96
CA VAL A 41 -7.91 -17.14 -3.45
C VAL A 41 -8.81 -18.36 -3.62
N LYS A 42 -8.72 -19.06 -4.76
CA LYS A 42 -9.52 -20.28 -5.03
C LYS A 42 -9.12 -21.46 -4.13
N SER A 43 -7.89 -21.47 -3.63
CA SER A 43 -7.31 -22.57 -2.82
C SER A 43 -7.09 -22.20 -1.35
N GLU A 44 -7.50 -20.99 -0.94
CA GLU A 44 -7.28 -20.43 0.40
C GLU A 44 -5.81 -20.48 0.88
N VAL A 45 -4.88 -20.35 -0.07
CA VAL A 45 -3.44 -20.31 0.21
C VAL A 45 -3.03 -18.87 0.47
N TYR A 46 -2.09 -18.68 1.41
CA TYR A 46 -1.46 -17.38 1.67
C TYR A 46 0.03 -17.50 1.36
N ARG A 47 0.58 -16.48 0.71
CA ARG A 47 1.99 -16.40 0.35
C ARG A 47 2.61 -15.16 0.94
N GLU A 48 3.87 -15.26 1.32
CA GLU A 48 4.63 -14.10 1.77
C GLU A 48 5.10 -13.28 0.55
N VAL A 49 4.89 -11.98 0.62
CA VAL A 49 5.37 -11.00 -0.36
C VAL A 49 6.26 -9.98 0.36
N GLU A 50 7.40 -9.67 -0.24
CA GLU A 50 8.28 -8.61 0.23
C GLU A 50 8.10 -7.36 -0.65
N LEU A 51 7.79 -6.22 -0.02
CA LEU A 51 7.82 -4.90 -0.65
C LEU A 51 9.06 -4.15 -0.18
N THR A 52 9.91 -3.71 -1.12
CA THR A 52 11.07 -2.86 -0.82
C THR A 52 10.82 -1.45 -1.31
N PHE A 53 10.76 -0.49 -0.40
CA PHE A 53 10.60 0.94 -0.69
C PHE A 53 11.94 1.65 -0.70
N PHE A 54 12.15 2.50 -1.72
CA PHE A 54 13.38 3.24 -1.94
C PHE A 54 13.21 4.74 -1.72
N VAL A 55 14.27 5.39 -1.24
CA VAL A 55 14.28 6.82 -0.90
C VAL A 55 13.10 7.14 0.03
N VAL A 56 13.14 6.53 1.22
CA VAL A 56 12.06 6.64 2.21
C VAL A 56 12.31 7.87 3.08
N ALA A 57 11.34 8.79 3.10
CA ALA A 57 11.36 9.96 3.96
C ALA A 57 10.69 9.69 5.31
N GLU A 58 9.63 8.86 5.33
CA GLU A 58 8.89 8.55 6.55
C GLU A 58 8.19 7.19 6.44
N LEU A 59 8.18 6.42 7.53
CA LEU A 59 7.37 5.22 7.73
C LEU A 59 6.58 5.41 9.02
N ARG A 60 5.26 5.21 8.94
CA ARG A 60 4.36 5.21 10.10
C ARG A 60 3.68 3.86 10.18
N CYS A 61 3.79 3.21 11.33
CA CYS A 61 3.07 1.98 11.63
C CYS A 61 1.91 2.31 12.57
N ILE A 62 0.67 2.09 12.13
CA ILE A 62 -0.52 2.40 12.90
C ILE A 62 -1.24 1.09 13.23
N THR A 63 -1.40 0.81 14.53
CA THR A 63 -2.05 -0.42 15.05
C THR A 63 -3.53 -0.19 15.34
N LEU A 64 -4.24 0.39 14.37
CA LEU A 64 -5.68 0.60 14.39
C LEU A 64 -6.24 0.13 13.05
N ASN A 65 -7.46 -0.39 13.02
CA ASN A 65 -8.14 -0.68 11.77
C ASN A 65 -8.32 0.62 10.95
N PHE A 66 -7.90 0.60 9.68
CA PHE A 66 -7.92 1.78 8.83
C PHE A 66 -9.35 2.29 8.58
N PHE A 67 -10.27 1.40 8.22
CA PHE A 67 -11.63 1.79 7.85
C PHE A 67 -12.43 2.30 9.06
N ASP A 68 -12.17 1.78 10.26
CA ASP A 68 -12.74 2.30 11.51
C ASP A 68 -12.17 3.68 11.84
N ASN A 69 -10.86 3.85 11.74
CA ASN A 69 -10.19 5.12 12.05
C ASN A 69 -10.51 6.21 11.02
N HIS A 70 -10.93 5.84 9.82
CA HIS A 70 -11.24 6.73 8.70
C HIS A 70 -12.69 6.62 8.22
N TYR A 71 -13.62 6.25 9.12
CA TYR A 71 -15.04 6.08 8.81
C TYR A 71 -15.62 7.28 8.03
N ASP A 72 -16.24 6.99 6.88
CA ASP A 72 -16.86 7.97 5.97
C ASP A 72 -15.92 9.07 5.42
N SER A 73 -14.62 8.84 5.47
CA SER A 73 -13.61 9.83 5.07
C SER A 73 -12.67 9.34 3.95
N VAL A 74 -13.05 8.25 3.26
CA VAL A 74 -12.21 7.59 2.24
C VAL A 74 -12.99 7.38 0.94
N GLU A 75 -12.35 7.67 -0.18
CA GLU A 75 -12.83 7.41 -1.53
C GLU A 75 -11.79 6.56 -2.28
N ILE A 76 -12.14 5.30 -2.60
CA ILE A 76 -11.30 4.43 -3.43
C ILE A 76 -11.66 4.66 -4.89
N LYS A 77 -10.70 5.16 -5.68
CA LYS A 77 -10.90 5.43 -7.11
C LYS A 77 -10.93 4.14 -7.91
N GLY A 78 -11.88 4.08 -8.85
CA GLY A 78 -12.01 2.95 -9.76
C GLY A 78 -12.60 1.71 -9.11
N TYR A 79 -13.58 1.89 -8.21
CA TYR A 79 -14.35 0.78 -7.64
C TYR A 79 -14.92 -0.13 -8.73
N ILE A 80 -14.70 -1.44 -8.59
CA ILE A 80 -15.15 -2.48 -9.54
C ILE A 80 -16.05 -3.47 -8.79
N ASP A 81 -17.31 -3.61 -9.23
CA ASP A 81 -18.28 -4.52 -8.61
C ASP A 81 -17.84 -6.00 -8.66
N ASN A 82 -17.27 -6.44 -9.80
CA ASN A 82 -16.81 -7.81 -9.99
C ASN A 82 -15.28 -7.88 -9.99
N GLU A 83 -14.71 -7.86 -8.78
CA GLU A 83 -13.26 -7.81 -8.59
C GLU A 83 -12.53 -9.01 -9.24
N MET A 84 -13.12 -10.21 -9.17
CA MET A 84 -12.51 -11.43 -9.71
C MET A 84 -12.45 -11.42 -11.24
N ALA A 85 -13.55 -11.05 -11.92
CA ALA A 85 -13.54 -10.98 -13.38
C ALA A 85 -12.56 -9.91 -13.88
N PHE A 86 -12.50 -8.76 -13.20
CA PHE A 86 -11.54 -7.72 -13.52
C PHE A 86 -10.10 -8.22 -13.36
N TRP A 87 -9.82 -8.93 -12.27
CA TRP A 87 -8.48 -9.46 -12.00
C TRP A 87 -8.06 -10.52 -13.01
N GLU A 88 -8.96 -11.42 -13.43
CA GLU A 88 -8.71 -12.40 -14.49
C GLU A 88 -8.38 -11.72 -15.83
N GLU A 89 -9.07 -10.62 -16.16
CA GLU A 89 -8.88 -9.90 -17.42
C GLU A 89 -7.62 -9.01 -17.44
N ASN A 90 -7.31 -8.35 -16.31
CA ASN A 90 -6.29 -7.30 -16.27
C ASN A 90 -4.96 -7.74 -15.63
N GLY A 91 -4.94 -8.86 -14.92
CA GLY A 91 -3.74 -9.39 -14.24
C GLY A 91 -3.37 -8.67 -12.94
N TYR A 92 -4.19 -7.73 -12.44
CA TYR A 92 -4.01 -7.07 -11.15
C TYR A 92 -5.32 -6.93 -10.37
N HIS A 93 -5.24 -6.91 -9.04
CA HIS A 93 -6.43 -6.78 -8.19
C HIS A 93 -6.95 -5.33 -8.23
N PRO A 94 -8.26 -5.09 -8.41
CA PRO A 94 -8.80 -3.72 -8.40
C PRO A 94 -8.80 -3.09 -7.00
N ASN A 95 -8.67 -3.92 -5.96
CA ASN A 95 -8.70 -3.52 -4.56
C ASN A 95 -7.64 -4.27 -3.70
N PRO A 96 -6.34 -4.05 -3.95
CA PRO A 96 -5.28 -4.90 -3.41
C PRO A 96 -4.96 -4.64 -1.94
N GLN A 97 -5.67 -3.71 -1.28
CA GLN A 97 -5.32 -3.17 0.03
C GLN A 97 -3.94 -2.48 0.06
N PHE A 98 -3.49 -2.02 -1.11
CA PHE A 98 -2.27 -1.26 -1.33
C PHE A 98 -2.56 -0.09 -2.28
N TYR A 99 -2.35 1.13 -1.83
CA TYR A 99 -2.78 2.34 -2.53
C TYR A 99 -1.73 3.43 -2.51
N GLN A 100 -1.80 4.33 -3.49
CA GLN A 100 -1.26 5.67 -3.40
C GLN A 100 -2.35 6.65 -2.93
N VAL A 101 -2.03 7.52 -1.98
CA VAL A 101 -2.89 8.62 -1.51
C VAL A 101 -2.63 9.87 -2.34
N VAL A 102 -3.54 10.22 -3.25
CA VAL A 102 -3.30 11.27 -4.26
C VAL A 102 -3.51 12.70 -3.76
N ASN A 103 -4.35 12.89 -2.74
CA ASN A 103 -4.57 14.19 -2.08
C ASN A 103 -3.97 14.19 -0.66
N SER A 104 -2.75 13.68 -0.55
CA SER A 104 -2.06 13.52 0.73
C SER A 104 -1.63 14.86 1.35
N ASP A 105 -2.36 15.32 2.36
CA ASP A 105 -1.96 16.46 3.19
C ASP A 105 -0.62 16.18 3.91
N ILE A 106 -0.36 14.92 4.24
CA ILE A 106 0.90 14.48 4.86
C ILE A 106 2.04 14.74 3.89
N LEU A 107 1.93 14.26 2.65
CA LEU A 107 2.95 14.48 1.63
C LEU A 107 3.13 15.97 1.34
N GLY A 108 2.05 16.73 1.21
CA GLY A 108 2.11 18.17 0.96
C GLY A 108 2.84 18.96 2.06
N ASN A 109 2.65 18.56 3.32
CA ASN A 109 3.35 19.15 4.46
C ASN A 109 4.82 18.68 4.55
N LYS A 110 5.07 17.39 4.27
CA LYS A 110 6.37 16.75 4.43
C LYS A 110 7.32 17.03 3.25
N ASN A 111 6.83 17.20 2.03
CA ASN A 111 7.66 17.58 0.87
C ASN A 111 8.39 18.90 1.11
N LYS A 112 7.75 19.88 1.76
CA LYS A 112 8.42 21.14 2.12
C LYS A 112 9.61 20.95 3.07
N LEU A 113 9.60 19.89 3.87
CA LEU A 113 10.63 19.57 4.84
C LEU A 113 11.72 18.67 4.26
N PHE A 114 11.32 17.62 3.54
CA PHE A 114 12.22 16.56 3.08
C PHE A 114 12.72 16.76 1.65
N ASP A 115 11.91 17.38 0.80
CA ASP A 115 12.22 17.57 -0.63
C ASP A 115 11.75 18.94 -1.15
N PRO A 116 12.29 20.05 -0.62
CA PRO A 116 11.84 21.39 -0.97
C PRO A 116 12.08 21.77 -2.45
N ASN A 117 12.87 20.98 -3.17
CA ASN A 117 13.17 21.18 -4.60
C ASN A 117 12.50 20.14 -5.50
N ASP A 118 11.64 19.27 -4.96
CA ASP A 118 10.88 18.26 -5.70
C ASP A 118 11.77 17.34 -6.57
N ARG A 119 12.87 16.84 -6.00
CA ARG A 119 13.88 16.01 -6.68
C ARG A 119 13.76 14.52 -6.39
N LEU A 120 13.07 14.15 -5.32
CA LEU A 120 13.00 12.78 -4.81
C LEU A 120 11.75 12.04 -5.29
N ASP A 121 10.84 12.70 -6.01
CA ASP A 121 9.58 12.13 -6.54
C ASP A 121 8.78 11.38 -5.44
N LEU A 122 8.71 11.97 -4.25
CA LEU A 122 8.06 11.35 -3.09
C LEU A 122 6.56 11.20 -3.32
N LYS A 123 6.06 10.00 -3.02
CA LYS A 123 4.65 9.62 -3.05
C LYS A 123 4.23 9.16 -1.66
N HIS A 124 2.93 9.23 -1.38
CA HIS A 124 2.35 8.67 -0.17
C HIS A 124 1.68 7.33 -0.48
N TYR A 125 2.27 6.26 0.02
CA TYR A 125 1.72 4.91 -0.07
C TYR A 125 1.00 4.53 1.22
N LEU A 126 -0.08 3.78 1.08
CA LEU A 126 -0.91 3.25 2.14
C LEU A 126 -1.04 1.74 1.94
N ILE A 127 -0.69 0.96 2.95
CA ILE A 127 -0.89 -0.49 2.99
C ILE A 127 -1.84 -0.80 4.14
N ILE A 128 -2.98 -1.40 3.83
CA ILE A 128 -4.02 -1.72 4.80
C ILE A 128 -3.90 -3.20 5.15
N GLY A 129 -3.69 -3.48 6.43
CA GLY A 129 -3.79 -4.83 6.99
C GLY A 129 -5.13 -5.08 7.67
N ASN A 130 -5.21 -6.15 8.48
CA ASN A 130 -6.46 -6.52 9.15
C ASN A 130 -6.86 -5.51 10.24
N ASP A 131 -5.97 -5.29 11.21
CA ASP A 131 -6.18 -4.39 12.36
C ASP A 131 -5.08 -3.33 12.47
N SER A 132 -4.38 -3.08 11.37
CA SER A 132 -3.29 -2.12 11.27
C SER A 132 -3.21 -1.58 9.85
N TYR A 133 -2.48 -0.49 9.70
CA TYR A 133 -2.09 0.02 8.40
C TYR A 133 -0.74 0.72 8.48
N LEU A 134 -0.08 0.80 7.33
CA LEU A 134 1.19 1.51 7.17
C LEU A 134 0.99 2.70 6.23
N GLU A 135 1.58 3.81 6.60
CA GLU A 135 1.74 4.96 5.72
C GLU A 135 3.24 5.15 5.43
N ILE A 136 3.59 5.33 4.16
CA ILE A 136 4.99 5.40 3.71
C ILE A 136 5.13 6.58 2.75
N ILE A 137 6.06 7.48 3.06
CA ILE A 137 6.49 8.52 2.14
C ILE A 137 7.79 8.05 1.48
N ALA A 138 7.73 7.68 0.20
CA ALA A 138 8.85 7.12 -0.54
C ALA A 138 8.76 7.44 -2.03
N SER A 139 9.88 7.29 -2.76
CA SER A 139 9.91 7.56 -4.21
C SER A 139 9.21 6.47 -5.04
N THR A 140 9.52 5.21 -4.74
CA THR A 140 9.09 4.01 -5.48
C THR A 140 9.22 2.77 -4.61
N TYR A 141 8.70 1.65 -5.11
CA TYR A 141 8.82 0.34 -4.49
C TYR A 141 9.08 -0.76 -5.52
N GLU A 142 9.58 -1.90 -5.04
CA GLU A 142 9.69 -3.15 -5.78
C GLU A 142 8.97 -4.28 -5.03
N VAL A 143 8.42 -5.22 -5.78
CA VAL A 143 7.74 -6.41 -5.25
C VAL A 143 8.61 -7.63 -5.48
N ARG A 144 8.76 -8.47 -4.46
CA ARG A 144 9.40 -9.78 -4.55
C ARG A 144 8.50 -10.85 -3.92
N TYR A 145 8.37 -11.98 -4.64
CA TYR A 145 7.67 -13.17 -4.14
C TYR A 145 8.68 -14.11 -3.48
N LEU A 146 8.32 -14.63 -2.32
CA LEU A 146 9.16 -15.51 -1.50
C LEU A 146 8.77 -16.99 -1.63
#